data_AF-A0A968JEK7-F1
#
_entry.id   AF-A0A968JEK7-F1
#
_cell.length_a   1.000
_cell.length_b   1.000
_cell.length_c   1.000
_cell.angle_alpha   90.00
_cell.angle_beta   90.00
_cell.angle_gamma   90.00
#
_symmetry.space_group_name_H-M   'P 1'
#
loop_
_entity.id
_entity.type
_entity.pdbx_description
1 polymer ?
#
loop_
_entity_poly.entity_id
_entity_poly.type
_entity_poly.pdbx_seq_one_letter_code
_entity_poly.pdbx_strand_id
1 'polypeptide(L)' 'MDKKTVSLIIPCYNEENNIRFACQEISQVCSKLHHKYEFEALFVDDGSTDNTVLEITQLKKNTQILS' A
#
# COMPACT_ATOMS: atom_id res chain seq x y z
N MET A 1 22.60 -13.35 2.16
CA MET A 1 21.77 -13.52 0.95
C MET A 1 20.86 -12.33 0.91
N ASP A 2 21.00 -11.48 -0.11
CA ASP A 2 20.14 -10.30 -0.23
C ASP A 2 18.71 -10.74 -0.52
N LYS A 3 17.76 -10.22 0.25
CA LYS A 3 16.33 -10.47 0.02
C LYS A 3 15.95 -9.80 -1.30
N LYS A 4 15.14 -10.50 -2.10
CA LYS A 4 14.56 -9.88 -3.30
C LYS A 4 13.45 -8.92 -2.88
N THR A 5 13.37 -7.78 -3.55
CA THR A 5 12.27 -6.82 -3.38
C THR A 5 11.07 -7.24 -4.23
N VAL A 6 9.88 -7.17 -3.65
CA VAL A 6 8.59 -7.33 -4.34
C VAL A 6 7.83 -6.01 -4.24
N SER A 7 7.56 -5.39 -5.39
CA SER A 7 6.83 -4.13 -5.49
C SER A 7 5.37 -4.39 -5.85
N LEU A 8 4.45 -3.95 -4.98
CA LEU A 8 3.01 -3.98 -5.24
C LEU A 8 2.58 -2.63 -5.80
N ILE A 9 2.02 -2.61 -7.01
CA ILE A 9 1.46 -1.40 -7.63
C ILE A 9 -0.06 -1.53 -7.58
N ILE A 10 -0.73 -0.60 -6.90
CA ILE A 10 -2.14 -0.69 -6.56
C ILE A 10 -2.86 0.55 -7.10
N PRO A 11 -3.55 0.47 -8.24
CA PRO A 11 -4.41 1.54 -8.71
C PRO A 11 -5.62 1.68 -7.78
N CYS A 12 -6.00 2.91 -7.45
CA CYS A 12 -7.11 3.23 -6.55
C CYS A 12 -7.99 4.31 -7.19
N TYR A 13 -9.31 4.13 -7.15
CA TYR A 13 -10.29 5.14 -7.54
C TYR A 13 -11.52 5.03 -6.64
N ASN A 14 -11.78 6.06 -5.83
CA ASN A 14 -12.90 6.12 -4.89
C ASN A 14 -12.98 4.92 -3.91
N GLU A 15 -11.87 4.58 -3.27
CA GLU A 15 -11.67 3.44 -2.35
C GLU A 15 -11.60 3.88 -0.87
N GLU A 16 -12.10 5.06 -0.48
CA GLU A 16 -11.95 5.61 0.89
C GLU A 16 -12.38 4.63 2.00
N ASN A 17 -13.42 3.83 1.75
CA ASN A 17 -13.98 2.89 2.71
C ASN A 17 -13.26 1.53 2.75
N ASN A 18 -12.40 1.24 1.76
CA ASN A 18 -11.83 -0.09 1.55
C ASN A 18 -10.29 -0.10 1.67
N ILE A 19 -9.64 1.02 1.35
CA ILE A 19 -8.18 1.12 1.27
C ILE A 19 -7.48 0.73 2.57
N ARG A 20 -8.10 1.02 3.73
CA ARG A 20 -7.59 0.64 5.04
C ARG A 20 -7.57 -0.87 5.26
N PHE A 21 -8.66 -1.56 4.87
CA PHE A 21 -8.74 -3.02 4.99
C PHE A 21 -7.74 -3.69 4.04
N ALA A 22 -7.63 -3.19 2.80
CA ALA A 22 -6.65 -3.67 1.84
C ALA A 22 -5.20 -3.56 2.39
N CYS A 23 -4.83 -2.40 2.93
CA CYS A 23 -3.52 -2.19 3.55
C CYS A 23 -3.25 -3.14 4.73
N GLN A 24 -4.25 -3.41 5.56
CA GLN A 24 -4.13 -4.33 6.68
C GLN A 24 -3.87 -5.76 6.21
N GLU A 25 -4.64 -6.26 5.25
CA GLU A 25 -4.48 -7.62 4.72
C GLU A 25 -3.15 -7.80 3.98
N ILE A 26 -2.75 -6.81 3.17
CA ILE A 26 -1.44 -6.81 2.51
C ILE A 26 -0.32 -6.85 3.54
N SER A 27 -0.39 -6.01 4.58
CA SER A 27 0.62 -5.99 5.65
C SER A 27 0.74 -7.33 6.37
N GLN A 28 -0.39 -7.99 6.67
CA GLN A 28 -0.39 -9.32 7.30
C GLN A 28 0.30 -10.38 6.42
N VAL A 29 0.05 -10.39 5.12
CA VAL A 29 0.69 -11.33 4.19
C VAL A 29 2.18 -11.03 4.04
N CYS A 30 2.55 -9.75 3.84
CA CYS A 30 3.95 -9.33 3.75
C CYS A 30 4.73 -9.67 5.03
N SER A 31 4.12 -9.50 6.21
CA SER A 31 4.72 -9.87 7.49
C SER A 31 5.03 -11.37 7.58
N LYS A 32 4.17 -12.25 7.05
CA LYS A 32 4.46 -13.70 7.03
C LYS A 32 5.65 -14.05 6.13
N LEU A 33 5.91 -13.24 5.10
CA LEU A 33 6.94 -13.47 4.08
C LEU A 33 8.21 -12.62 4.29
N HIS A 34 8.28 -11.81 5.34
CA HIS A 34 9.38 -10.85 5.59
C HIS A 34 10.76 -11.51 5.69
N HIS A 35 10.83 -12.80 6.04
CA HIS A 35 12.09 -13.54 6.12
C HIS A 35 12.69 -13.85 4.74
N LYS A 36 11.89 -13.78 3.67
CA LYS A 36 12.26 -14.17 2.30
C LYS A 36 12.33 -12.99 1.32
N TYR A 37 11.50 -11.98 1.52
CA TYR A 37 11.39 -10.83 0.63
C TYR A 37 11.34 -9.51 1.42
N GLU A 38 11.79 -8.43 0.78
CA GLU A 38 11.45 -7.07 1.15
C GLU A 38 10.25 -6.63 0.32
N PHE A 39 9.34 -5.84 0.90
CA PHE A 39 8.10 -5.44 0.24
C PHE A 39 7.97 -3.91 0.21
N GLU A 40 7.48 -3.41 -0.91
CA GLU A 40 7.02 -2.04 -1.04
C GLU A 40 5.64 -2.00 -1.70
N ALA A 41 4.82 -1.02 -1.33
CA ALA A 41 3.51 -0.81 -1.92
C ALA A 41 3.43 0.63 -2.43
N LEU A 42 3.12 0.77 -3.72
CA LEU A 42 2.87 2.02 -4.40
C LEU A 42 1.39 2.10 -4.76
N PHE A 43 0.70 3.03 -4.11
CA PHE A 43 -0.69 3.35 -4.44
C PHE A 43 -0.71 4.43 -5.50
N VAL A 44 -1.41 4.18 -6.60
CA VAL A 44 -1.57 5.11 -7.72
C VAL A 44 -3.03 5.53 -7.75
N ASP A 45 -3.30 6.78 -7.38
CA ASP A 45 -4.66 7.33 -7.42
C ASP A 45 -5.04 7.74 -8.84
N ASP A 46 -6.19 7.28 -9.34
CA ASP A 46 -6.69 7.54 -10.70
C ASP A 46 -7.72 8.69 -10.70
N GLY A 47 -7.44 9.76 -9.96
CA GLY A 47 -8.30 10.95 -9.90
C GLY A 47 -9.52 10.78 -9.01
N SER A 48 -9.34 10.17 -7.83
CA SER A 48 -10.43 10.00 -6.87
C SER A 48 -11.04 11.34 -6.48
N THR A 49 -12.37 11.35 -6.32
CA THR A 49 -13.15 12.52 -5.89
C THR A 49 -13.54 12.46 -4.42
N ASP A 50 -13.20 11.36 -3.74
CA ASP A 50 -13.47 11.09 -2.33
C ASP A 50 -12.20 11.22 -1.48
N ASN A 51 -12.22 10.69 -0.25
CA ASN A 51 -11.07 10.78 0.65
C ASN A 51 -10.01 9.69 0.45
N THR A 52 -9.99 8.96 -0.67
CA THR A 52 -9.03 7.86 -0.92
C THR A 52 -7.58 8.27 -0.66
N VAL A 53 -7.14 9.39 -1.24
CA VAL A 53 -5.76 9.89 -1.06
C VAL A 53 -5.46 10.27 0.39
N LEU A 54 -6.46 10.84 1.09
CA LEU A 54 -6.33 11.19 2.50
C LEU A 54 -6.15 9.95 3.36
N GLU A 55 -6.99 8.93 3.15
CA GLU A 55 -6.91 7.65 3.86
C GLU A 55 -5.56 6.95 3.61
N ILE A 56 -5.09 6.89 2.36
CA ILE A 56 -3.75 6.35 2.03
C ILE A 56 -2.65 7.11 2.78
N THR A 57 -2.76 8.44 2.85
CA THR A 57 -1.77 9.29 3.53
C THR A 57 -1.81 9.09 5.05
N GLN A 58 -2.97 8.90 5.67
CA GLN A 58 -3.10 8.63 7.10
C GLN A 58 -2.51 7.27 7.51
N LEU A 59 -2.54 6.29 6.60
CA LEU A 59 -1.93 4.97 6.83
C LEU A 59 -0.39 5.03 6.83
N LYS A 60 0.21 6.14 6.38
CA LYS A 60 1.65 6.34 6.45
C LYS A 60 2.11 6.65 7.86
N LYS A 61 2.67 5.64 8.50
CA LYS A 61 3.72 5.85 9.50
C LYS A 61 5.15 5.63 8.98
N ASN A 62 5.38 5.08 7.78
CA ASN A 62 6.73 4.76 7.26
C ASN A 62 6.89 4.51 5.72
N THR A 63 6.17 5.18 4.80
CA THR A 63 6.34 4.91 3.33
C THR A 63 6.22 6.15 2.43
N GLN A 64 6.94 6.19 1.30
CA GLN A 64 6.86 7.24 0.26
C GLN A 64 5.60 7.06 -0.63
N ILE A 65 4.97 8.17 -1.06
CA ILE A 65 3.90 8.20 -2.09
C ILE A 65 4.55 8.92 -3.25
N LEU A 66 4.41 8.36 -4.44
CA LEU A 66 4.62 9.10 -5.68
C LEU A 66 3.22 9.44 -6.19
N SER A 67 2.95 10.75 -6.27
CA SER A 67 1.79 11.34 -6.95
C SER A 67 2.14 11.56 -8.42
#